data_AF-A0A914CZX4-F1
#
_entry.id   AF-A0A914CZX4-F1
#
_cell.length_a   1.000
_cell.length_b   1.000
_cell.length_c   1.000
_cell.angle_alpha   90.00
_cell.angle_beta   90.00
_cell.angle_gamma   90.00
#
_symmetry.space_group_name_H-M   'P 1'
#
loop_
_entity.id
_entity.type
_entity.pdbx_description
1 polymer ?
#
loop_
_entity_poly.entity_id
_entity_poly.type
_entity_poly.pdbx_seq_one_letter_code
_entity_poly.pdbx_strand_id
1 'polypeptide(L)' 'MGSAPTPTEAPTDYHINRSPKNWMSNKVYDDLDELVDDVKAWIASKNRGFFERRIDMLPEKWEAVIEVDGEYAPE' A
#
# COMPACT_ATOMS: atom_id res chain seq x y z
N MET A 1 5.17 -15.72 -26.79
CA MET A 1 5.28 -16.00 -25.36
C MET A 1 4.90 -14.73 -24.63
N GLY A 2 3.64 -14.64 -24.17
CA GLY A 2 3.18 -13.48 -23.40
C GLY A 2 3.82 -13.54 -22.01
N SER A 3 4.42 -12.44 -21.58
CA SER A 3 4.86 -12.31 -20.19
C SER A 3 3.64 -12.50 -19.29
N ALA A 4 3.70 -13.49 -18.40
CA ALA A 4 2.73 -13.64 -17.33
C ALA A 4 2.70 -12.34 -16.51
N PRO A 5 1.52 -11.80 -16.14
CA PRO A 5 1.48 -10.71 -15.17
C PRO A 5 2.08 -11.24 -13.87
N THR A 6 3.16 -10.65 -13.39
CA THR A 6 3.72 -10.94 -12.07
C THR A 6 2.74 -10.39 -11.02
N PRO A 7 1.98 -11.23 -10.29
CA PRO A 7 1.08 -10.75 -9.25
C PRO A 7 1.86 -10.86 -7.94
N THR A 8 2.79 -9.95 -7.70
CA THR A 8 3.58 -9.97 -6.46
C THR A 8 3.69 -8.58 -5.87
N GLU A 9 2.56 -7.90 -5.74
CA GLU A 9 2.33 -7.07 -4.55
C GLU A 9 1.43 -7.93 -3.67
N ALA A 10 1.87 -8.26 -2.46
CA ALA A 10 0.98 -8.88 -1.51
C ALA A 10 -0.24 -7.95 -1.32
N PRO A 11 -1.43 -8.45 -0.96
CA PRO A 11 -2.57 -7.60 -0.62
C PRO A 11 -2.22 -6.52 0.43
N THR A 12 -1.24 -6.86 1.28
CA THR A 12 -0.57 -5.98 2.24
C THR A 12 0.17 -4.80 1.59
N ASP A 13 0.94 -5.04 0.52
CA ASP A 13 1.67 -4.00 -0.24
C ASP A 13 0.70 -3.03 -0.90
N TYR A 14 -0.39 -3.54 -1.52
CA TYR A 14 -1.37 -2.69 -2.21
C TYR A 14 -1.98 -1.63 -1.28
N HIS A 15 -2.30 -2.00 -0.03
CA HIS A 15 -2.94 -1.06 0.88
C HIS A 15 -1.96 -0.24 1.70
N ILE A 16 -0.89 -0.84 2.23
CA ILE A 16 0.06 -0.09 3.04
C ILE A 16 0.85 0.91 2.19
N ASN A 17 1.23 0.56 0.95
CA ASN A 17 2.03 1.46 0.10
C ASN A 17 1.23 2.46 -0.74
N ARG A 18 -0.08 2.28 -0.97
CA ARG A 18 -0.88 3.25 -1.77
C ARG A 18 -1.03 4.61 -1.09
N SER A 19 -1.21 4.64 0.24
CA SER A 19 -1.37 5.91 0.96
C SER A 19 -0.10 6.75 1.07
N PRO A 20 1.10 6.18 1.33
CA PRO A 20 2.35 6.91 1.21
C PRO A 20 2.64 7.32 -0.24
N LYS A 21 2.35 6.45 -1.23
CA LYS A 21 2.50 6.77 -2.65
C LYS A 21 1.73 8.03 -3.07
N ASN A 22 0.49 8.19 -2.59
CA ASN A 22 -0.31 9.40 -2.84
C ASN A 22 0.26 10.64 -2.15
N TRP A 23 0.83 10.50 -0.95
CA TRP A 23 1.48 11.61 -0.23
C TRP A 23 2.73 12.12 -0.96
N MET A 24 3.44 11.22 -1.61
CA MET A 24 4.72 11.49 -2.25
C MET A 24 4.63 11.72 -3.77
N SER A 25 3.45 11.59 -4.39
CA SER A 25 3.32 11.52 -5.86
C SER A 25 3.80 12.75 -6.63
N ASN A 26 3.94 13.89 -5.97
CA ASN A 26 4.36 15.16 -6.59
C ASN A 26 5.60 15.77 -5.91
N LYS A 27 6.37 14.96 -5.18
CA LYS A 27 7.56 15.41 -4.46
C LYS A 27 8.81 14.90 -5.16
N VAL A 28 9.81 15.77 -5.24
CA VAL A 28 11.18 15.43 -5.63
C VAL A 28 12.02 15.72 -4.39
N TYR A 29 12.88 14.78 -4.03
CA TYR A 29 13.77 14.91 -2.87
C TYR A 29 15.19 15.12 -3.36
N ASP A 30 15.89 16.07 -2.76
CA ASP A 30 17.28 16.39 -3.09
C ASP A 30 18.25 15.40 -2.44
N ASP A 31 17.87 14.82 -1.29
CA ASP A 31 18.67 13.82 -0.57
C ASP A 31 17.82 12.81 0.23
N LEU A 32 18.51 11.84 0.82
CA LEU A 32 17.88 10.77 1.61
C LEU A 32 17.28 11.29 2.92
N ASP A 33 17.87 12.31 3.54
CA ASP A 33 17.39 12.84 4.82
C ASP A 33 16.04 13.54 4.61
N GLU A 34 15.88 14.29 3.52
CA GLU A 34 14.61 14.91 3.13
C GLU A 34 13.51 13.87 2.89
N LEU A 35 13.83 12.78 2.19
CA LEU A 35 12.90 11.66 2.00
C LEU A 35 12.51 11.04 3.34
N VAL A 36 13.49 10.77 4.20
CA VAL A 36 13.27 10.14 5.51
C VAL A 36 12.39 11.03 6.40
N ASP A 37 12.61 12.34 6.40
CA ASP A 37 11.83 13.28 7.20
C ASP A 37 10.40 13.44 6.66
N ASP A 38 10.19 13.42 5.34
CA ASP A 38 8.84 13.44 4.78
C ASP A 38 8.06 12.15 5.08
N VAL A 39 8.74 11.00 5.09
CA VAL A 39 8.13 9.73 5.54
C VAL A 39 7.78 9.79 7.02
N LYS A 40 8.65 10.32 7.88
CA LYS A 40 8.33 10.50 9.32
C LYS A 40 7.14 11.43 9.50
N ALA A 41 7.07 12.53 8.76
CA ALA A 41 5.96 13.48 8.80
C ALA A 41 4.65 12.81 8.36
N TRP A 42 4.70 11.98 7.30
CA TRP A 42 3.55 11.21 6.87
C TRP A 42 3.07 10.23 7.95
N ILE A 43 3.98 9.47 8.58
CA ILE A 43 3.62 8.54 9.67
C ILE A 43 3.00 9.31 10.85
N ALA A 44 3.60 10.43 11.25
CA ALA A 44 3.10 11.27 12.34
C ALA A 44 1.72 11.89 12.03
N SER A 45 1.37 12.07 10.75
CA SER A 45 0.05 12.55 10.33
C SER A 45 -1.07 11.52 10.50
N LYS A 46 -0.74 10.24 10.76
CA LYS A 46 -1.73 9.16 10.90
C LYS A 46 -2.00 8.86 12.36
N ASN A 47 -3.27 8.66 12.69
CA ASN A 47 -3.68 8.20 14.01
C ASN A 47 -3.62 6.66 14.08
N ARG A 48 -3.70 6.12 15.31
CA ARG A 48 -3.72 4.66 15.53
C ARG A 48 -4.80 3.96 14.71
N GLY A 49 -6.01 4.52 14.70
CA GLY A 49 -7.15 3.98 13.94
C GLY A 49 -6.96 3.92 12.43
N PHE A 50 -6.00 4.66 11.86
CA PHE A 50 -5.61 4.51 10.46
C PHE A 50 -4.86 3.19 10.21
N PHE A 51 -3.99 2.80 11.13
CA PHE A 51 -3.24 1.54 11.03
C PHE A 51 -4.10 0.34 11.44
N GLU A 52 -4.89 0.46 12.51
CA GLU A 52 -5.81 -0.60 12.96
C GLU A 52 -6.79 -1.00 11.86
N ARG A 53 -7.53 -0.03 11.28
CA ARG A 53 -8.47 -0.30 10.18
C ARG A 53 -7.80 -1.02 9.00
N ARG A 54 -6.55 -0.68 8.68
CA ARG A 54 -5.85 -1.31 7.56
C ARG A 54 -5.43 -2.74 7.86
N ILE A 55 -5.12 -3.05 9.12
CA ILE A 55 -4.83 -4.42 9.58
C ILE A 55 -6.14 -5.23 9.64
N ASP A 56 -7.20 -4.63 10.16
CA ASP A 56 -8.52 -5.28 10.31
C ASP A 56 -9.18 -5.60 8.97
N MET A 57 -8.89 -4.83 7.92
CA MET A 57 -9.37 -5.10 6.55
C MET A 57 -8.56 -6.17 5.80
N LEU A 58 -7.43 -6.67 6.35
CA LEU A 58 -6.61 -7.69 5.68
C LEU A 58 -7.35 -9.03 5.50
N PRO A 59 -8.08 -9.57 6.50
CA PRO A 59 -8.80 -10.84 6.35
C PRO A 59 -9.86 -10.79 5.25
N GLU A 60 -10.70 -9.74 5.22
CA GLU A 60 -11.73 -9.55 4.18
C GLU A 60 -11.12 -9.51 2.77
N LYS A 61 -9.95 -8.89 2.61
CA LYS A 61 -9.25 -8.83 1.31
C LYS A 61 -8.55 -10.13 0.95
N TRP A 62 -8.05 -10.89 1.92
CA TRP A 62 -7.52 -12.24 1.65
C TRP A 62 -8.63 -13.18 1.21
N GLU A 63 -9.82 -13.11 1.81
CA GLU A 63 -11.00 -13.83 1.33
C GLU A 63 -11.37 -13.43 -0.10
N ALA A 64 -11.42 -12.12 -0.39
CA ALA A 64 -11.71 -11.64 -1.74
C ALA A 64 -10.69 -12.11 -2.79
N VAL A 65 -9.40 -12.24 -2.46
CA VAL A 65 -8.34 -12.78 -3.34
C VAL A 65 -8.48 -14.30 -3.54
N ILE A 66 -8.94 -15.02 -2.53
CA ILE A 66 -9.19 -16.46 -2.61
C ILE A 66 -10.41 -16.75 -3.49
N GLU A 67 -11.48 -15.95 -3.38
CA GLU A 67 -12.73 -16.12 -4.16
C GLU A 67 -12.55 -15.94 -5.68
N VAL A 68 -11.53 -15.18 -6.07
CA VAL A 68 -11.19 -14.86 -7.47
C VAL A 68 -9.99 -15.67 -7.99
N ASP A 69 -9.63 -16.77 -7.32
CA ASP A 69 -8.48 -17.63 -7.68
C ASP A 69 -7.15 -16.87 -7.85
N GLY A 70 -6.94 -15.82 -7.04
CA GLY A 70 -5.76 -14.98 -7.11
C GLY A 70 -5.80 -13.86 -8.17
N GLU A 71 -6.89 -13.72 -8.92
CA GLU A 71 -7.07 -12.65 -9.92
C GLU A 71 -7.58 -11.36 -9.26
N TYR A 72 -6.84 -10.25 -9.32
CA TYR A 72 -7.18 -9.02 -8.59
C TYR A 72 -8.62 -8.54 -8.88
N ALA A 73 -9.50 -8.58 -7.86
CA ALA A 73 -10.86 -8.07 -7.97
C ALA A 73 -10.83 -6.53 -8.18
N PRO A 74 -11.52 -5.98 -9.19
CA PRO A 74 -11.60 -4.53 -9.36
C PRO A 74 -12.42 -3.89 -8.21
N GLU A 75 -11.99 -2.69 -7.78
CA GLU A 75 -12.63 -1.89 -6.72
C GLU A 75 -14.08 -1.50 -7.04
#